data_AF-A0A933CI12-F1
#
_entry.id   AF-A0A933CI12-F1
#
_cell.length_a   1.000
_cell.length_b   1.000
_cell.length_c   1.000
_cell.angle_alpha   90.00
_cell.angle_beta   90.00
_cell.angle_gamma   90.00
#
_symmetry.space_group_name_H-M   'P 1'
#
loop_
_entity.id
_entity.type
_entity.pdbx_description
1 polymer ?
#
loop_
_entity_poly.entity_id
_entity_poly.type
_entity_poly.pdbx_seq_one_letter_code
_entity_poly.pdbx_strand_id
1 'polypeptide(L)'
;MTVSKESFGSGMAAWAKGLKKDWPDLANVFGRPREAGWKALEDLDLPRYERVVVSAAEFLGNPDAVADKIPSRRLFVFLQPTEGLPVRKTKLTREEAVAFVRETVAEHPEAWAVHVSETEDEVYGGNIDVRKDGRAIVEMTIHGQGGVSAMKVDPEIRAWQDPLTGLWKYNLEDSQVRQVIQDVMHAVPHEKREYLPGLYEFHVVQPEADGPLEVKFIDYHPIKT
;
A
#
# COMPACT_ATOMS: atom_id res chain seq x y z
N MET A 1 17.03 -6.38 31.90
CA MET A 1 15.96 -7.25 31.35
C MET A 1 16.37 -7.65 29.96
N THR A 2 16.64 -8.94 29.77
CA THR A 2 17.13 -9.49 28.51
C THR A 2 15.92 -9.96 27.72
N VAL A 3 15.53 -9.21 26.69
CA VAL A 3 14.46 -9.64 25.78
C VAL A 3 15.05 -10.73 24.89
N SER A 4 14.51 -11.96 24.99
CA SER A 4 14.89 -13.06 24.12
C SER A 4 14.57 -12.70 22.68
N LYS A 5 15.60 -12.68 21.83
CA LYS A 5 15.43 -12.59 20.36
C LYS A 5 14.87 -13.91 19.84
N GLU A 6 13.58 -14.13 20.00
CA GLU A 6 12.87 -15.06 19.13
C GLU A 6 12.76 -14.39 17.76
N SER A 7 13.49 -14.93 16.79
CA SER A 7 13.43 -14.53 15.39
C SER A 7 12.10 -15.01 14.80
N PHE A 8 11.06 -14.20 14.92
CA PHE A 8 9.85 -14.36 14.13
C PHE A 8 10.21 -14.02 12.67
N GLY A 9 9.90 -14.91 11.72
CA GLY A 9 10.34 -14.81 10.32
C GLY A 9 9.96 -13.51 9.59
N SER A 10 10.31 -13.38 8.31
CA SER A 10 10.03 -12.18 7.54
C SER A 10 8.56 -12.06 7.12
N GLY A 11 7.85 -11.02 7.60
CA GLY A 11 6.54 -10.60 7.09
C GLY A 11 5.52 -10.20 8.17
N MET A 12 4.48 -9.45 7.79
CA MET A 12 3.47 -8.86 8.69
C MET A 12 2.77 -9.89 9.60
N ALA A 13 2.53 -11.11 9.11
CA ALA A 13 1.96 -12.19 9.89
C ALA A 13 2.87 -12.69 11.04
N ALA A 14 4.19 -12.70 10.83
CA ALA A 14 5.16 -13.06 11.86
C ALA A 14 5.25 -11.98 12.95
N TRP A 15 5.10 -10.71 12.56
CA TRP A 15 4.99 -9.57 13.47
C TRP A 15 3.69 -9.57 14.26
N ALA A 16 2.56 -9.81 13.61
CA ALA A 16 1.27 -9.96 14.28
C ALA A 16 1.34 -11.04 15.37
N LYS A 17 2.03 -12.15 15.10
CA LYS A 17 2.25 -13.21 16.10
C LYS A 17 3.12 -12.77 17.28
N GLY A 18 4.22 -12.06 17.02
CA GLY A 18 5.12 -11.55 18.06
C GLY A 18 4.50 -10.44 18.92
N LEU A 19 3.68 -9.57 18.32
CA LEU A 19 3.02 -8.44 18.98
C LEU A 19 1.78 -8.86 19.77
N LYS A 20 1.21 -10.05 19.51
CA LYS A 20 -0.08 -10.47 20.08
C LYS A 20 -0.13 -10.46 21.60
N LYS A 21 1.01 -10.67 22.26
CA LYS A 21 1.11 -10.71 23.72
C LYS A 21 1.09 -9.31 24.35
N ASP A 22 1.85 -8.39 23.79
CA ASP A 22 2.10 -7.08 24.42
C ASP A 22 1.26 -5.95 23.79
N TRP A 23 0.82 -6.14 22.54
CA TRP A 23 0.07 -5.16 21.74
C TRP A 23 -1.04 -5.86 20.91
N PRO A 24 -2.05 -6.45 21.56
CA PRO A 24 -3.05 -7.31 20.90
C PRO A 24 -3.87 -6.59 19.82
N ASP A 25 -4.17 -5.30 20.00
CA ASP A 25 -4.90 -4.52 18.99
C ASP A 25 -4.04 -4.28 17.73
N LEU A 26 -2.77 -3.96 17.91
CA LEU A 26 -1.81 -3.79 16.83
C LEU A 26 -1.55 -5.11 16.08
N ALA A 27 -1.43 -6.20 16.82
CA ALA A 27 -1.35 -7.54 16.26
C ALA A 27 -2.59 -7.93 15.45
N ASN A 28 -3.78 -7.56 15.92
CA ASN A 28 -5.03 -7.81 15.20
C ASN A 28 -5.16 -6.97 13.93
N VAL A 29 -4.58 -5.76 13.90
CA VAL A 29 -4.51 -4.93 12.68
C VAL A 29 -3.58 -5.56 11.66
N PHE A 30 -2.35 -5.91 12.05
CA PHE A 30 -1.37 -6.56 11.16
C PHE A 30 -1.69 -8.00 10.78
N GLY A 31 -2.59 -8.65 11.52
CA GLY A 31 -3.10 -9.98 11.21
C GLY A 31 -4.28 -10.00 10.24
N ARG A 32 -4.81 -8.84 9.81
CA ARG A 32 -5.91 -8.82 8.83
C ARG A 32 -5.40 -9.21 7.44
N PRO A 33 -6.22 -9.93 6.65
CA PRO A 33 -5.94 -10.11 5.24
C PRO A 33 -5.87 -8.74 4.54
N ARG A 34 -4.92 -8.58 3.62
CA ARG A 34 -4.71 -7.31 2.89
C ARG A 34 -5.92 -6.92 2.05
N GLU A 35 -6.72 -7.92 1.67
CA GLU A 35 -8.00 -7.79 0.98
C GLU A 35 -9.01 -6.96 1.76
N ALA A 36 -9.00 -7.05 3.10
CA ALA A 36 -9.87 -6.23 3.94
C ALA A 36 -9.49 -4.75 3.88
N GLY A 37 -8.18 -4.46 3.83
CA GLY A 37 -7.65 -3.12 3.62
C GLY A 37 -8.09 -2.54 2.29
N TRP A 38 -7.92 -3.32 1.22
CA TRP A 38 -8.30 -2.91 -0.12
C TRP A 38 -9.79 -2.66 -0.28
N LYS A 39 -10.63 -3.54 0.27
CA LYS A 39 -12.08 -3.33 0.27
C LYS A 39 -12.44 -2.03 0.97
N ALA A 40 -11.74 -1.69 2.05
CA ALA A 40 -12.00 -0.44 2.75
C ALA A 40 -11.61 0.79 1.92
N LEU A 41 -10.55 0.71 1.11
CA LEU A 41 -10.22 1.78 0.14
C LEU A 41 -11.31 1.95 -0.93
N GLU A 42 -11.86 0.84 -1.43
CA GLU A 42 -12.99 0.86 -2.37
C GLU A 42 -14.25 1.47 -1.73
N ASP A 43 -14.60 1.04 -0.52
CA ASP A 43 -15.78 1.52 0.21
C ASP A 43 -15.68 3.02 0.58
N LEU A 44 -14.45 3.54 0.76
CA LEU A 44 -14.16 4.95 1.03
C LEU A 44 -13.93 5.79 -0.25
N ASP A 45 -14.00 5.17 -1.42
CA ASP A 45 -13.69 5.79 -2.72
C ASP A 45 -12.32 6.49 -2.75
N LEU A 46 -11.33 5.89 -2.08
CA LEU A 46 -9.97 6.44 -2.06
C LEU A 46 -9.26 6.18 -3.39
N PRO A 47 -8.48 7.16 -3.91
CA PRO A 47 -7.59 6.95 -5.05
C PRO A 47 -6.67 5.77 -4.77
N ARG A 48 -6.64 4.78 -5.66
CA ARG A 48 -5.94 3.51 -5.44
C ARG A 48 -5.42 2.97 -6.76
N TYR A 49 -4.54 1.97 -6.68
CA TYR A 49 -4.12 1.23 -7.85
C TYR A 49 -5.27 0.34 -8.34
N GLU A 50 -5.56 0.42 -9.63
CA GLU A 50 -6.48 -0.52 -10.25
C GLU A 50 -5.88 -1.92 -10.25
N ARG A 51 -6.75 -2.91 -10.07
CA ARG A 51 -6.35 -4.31 -10.02
C ARG A 51 -7.47 -5.24 -10.46
N VAL A 52 -7.05 -6.41 -10.91
CA VAL A 52 -7.94 -7.50 -11.29
C VAL A 52 -7.36 -8.81 -10.78
N VAL A 53 -8.24 -9.69 -10.30
CA VAL A 53 -7.89 -11.03 -9.85
C VAL A 53 -8.68 -12.02 -10.70
N VAL A 54 -7.97 -12.90 -11.40
CA VAL A 54 -8.53 -13.92 -12.29
C VAL A 54 -7.82 -15.26 -12.07
N SER A 55 -8.40 -16.35 -12.54
CA SER A 55 -7.65 -17.62 -12.61
C SER A 55 -6.52 -17.51 -13.65
N ALA A 56 -5.45 -18.29 -13.50
CA ALA A 56 -4.39 -18.29 -14.52
C ALA A 56 -4.87 -18.87 -15.86
N ALA A 57 -5.83 -19.79 -15.83
CA ALA A 57 -6.49 -20.31 -17.03
C ALA A 57 -7.24 -19.20 -17.79
N GLU A 58 -8.00 -18.36 -17.09
CA GLU A 58 -8.68 -17.21 -17.69
C GLU A 58 -7.69 -16.19 -18.25
N PHE A 59 -6.66 -15.84 -17.46
CA PHE A 59 -5.62 -14.90 -17.89
C PHE A 59 -4.92 -15.37 -19.18
N LEU A 60 -4.50 -16.64 -19.24
CA LEU A 60 -3.82 -17.18 -20.43
C LEU A 60 -4.75 -17.35 -21.63
N GLY A 61 -6.06 -17.50 -21.40
CA GLY A 61 -7.07 -17.59 -22.46
C GLY A 61 -7.32 -16.26 -23.17
N ASN A 62 -7.23 -15.13 -22.46
CA ASN A 62 -7.33 -13.80 -23.06
C ASN A 62 -6.57 -12.74 -22.25
N PRO A 63 -5.23 -12.66 -22.38
CA PRO A 63 -4.43 -11.77 -21.55
C PRO A 63 -4.72 -10.29 -21.80
N ASP A 64 -4.99 -9.92 -23.06
CA ASP A 64 -5.25 -8.53 -23.45
C ASP A 64 -6.53 -8.02 -22.79
N ALA A 65 -7.60 -8.81 -22.75
CA ALA A 65 -8.85 -8.41 -22.09
C ALA A 65 -8.70 -8.23 -20.57
N VAL A 66 -7.72 -8.89 -19.94
CA VAL A 66 -7.41 -8.69 -18.52
C VAL A 66 -6.53 -7.46 -18.34
N ALA A 67 -5.50 -7.31 -19.17
CA ALA A 67 -4.56 -6.18 -19.11
C ALA A 67 -5.22 -4.84 -19.48
N ASP A 68 -6.20 -4.83 -20.38
CA ASP A 68 -6.94 -3.62 -20.78
C ASP A 68 -7.82 -3.05 -19.66
N LYS A 69 -8.11 -3.84 -18.61
CA LYS A 69 -8.78 -3.34 -17.40
C LYS A 69 -7.86 -2.49 -16.52
N ILE A 70 -6.55 -2.54 -16.77
CA ILE A 70 -5.53 -1.85 -15.99
C ILE A 70 -4.98 -0.70 -16.85
N PRO A 71 -5.22 0.57 -16.48
CA PRO A 71 -4.88 1.72 -17.32
C PRO A 71 -3.37 2.06 -17.31
N SER A 72 -2.54 1.31 -16.58
CA SER A 72 -1.09 1.53 -16.49
C SER A 72 -0.31 0.89 -17.65
N ARG A 73 0.81 1.54 -18.03
CA ARG A 73 1.78 1.00 -19.00
C ARG A 73 2.62 -0.15 -18.45
N ARG A 74 2.75 -0.23 -17.12
CA ARG A 74 3.54 -1.25 -16.43
C ARG A 74 2.64 -2.00 -15.46
N LEU A 75 2.90 -3.29 -15.34
CA LEU A 75 2.10 -4.20 -14.53
C LEU A 75 2.92 -4.78 -13.39
N PHE A 76 2.29 -4.83 -12.21
CA PHE A 76 2.67 -5.75 -11.15
C PHE A 76 1.85 -7.03 -11.29
N VAL A 77 2.54 -8.17 -11.27
CA VAL A 77 1.91 -9.49 -11.32
C VAL A 77 2.28 -10.28 -10.08
N PHE A 78 1.27 -10.71 -9.34
CA PHE A 78 1.40 -11.62 -8.20
C PHE A 78 0.63 -12.90 -8.49
N LEU A 79 1.34 -14.02 -8.44
CA LEU A 79 0.79 -15.36 -8.69
C LEU A 79 0.66 -16.07 -7.35
N GLN A 80 -0.59 -16.39 -7.01
CA GLN A 80 -0.93 -17.05 -5.77
C GLN A 80 -1.34 -18.49 -6.06
N PRO A 81 -0.51 -19.49 -5.70
CA PRO A 81 -0.91 -20.87 -5.84
C PRO A 81 -1.89 -21.25 -4.72
N THR A 82 -2.68 -22.28 -4.98
CA THR A 82 -3.51 -22.93 -3.95
C THR A 82 -2.63 -23.55 -2.86
N GLU A 83 -1.48 -24.10 -3.24
CA GLU A 83 -0.48 -24.66 -2.33
C GLU A 83 0.92 -24.12 -2.66
N GLY A 84 1.67 -23.74 -1.62
CA GLY A 84 3.05 -23.28 -1.75
C GLY A 84 3.22 -21.77 -1.59
N LEU A 85 4.38 -21.27 -2.03
CA LEU A 85 4.74 -19.87 -1.88
C LEU A 85 4.32 -19.06 -3.10
N PRO A 86 3.77 -17.85 -2.91
CA PRO A 86 3.45 -16.98 -4.02
C PRO A 86 4.72 -16.44 -4.68
N VAL A 87 4.62 -16.13 -5.97
CA VAL A 87 5.69 -15.48 -6.73
C VAL A 87 5.20 -14.19 -7.33
N ARG A 88 6.11 -13.23 -7.53
CA ARG A 88 5.75 -11.90 -8.00
C ARG A 88 6.84 -11.27 -8.85
N LYS A 89 6.42 -10.41 -9.77
CA LYS A 89 7.29 -9.52 -10.55
C LYS A 89 6.62 -8.15 -10.71
N THR A 90 7.44 -7.12 -10.81
CA THR A 90 7.01 -5.72 -10.94
C THR A 90 7.60 -5.09 -12.18
N LYS A 91 7.01 -3.96 -12.61
CA LYS A 91 7.39 -3.15 -13.77
C LYS A 91 7.41 -3.92 -15.10
N LEU A 92 6.52 -4.90 -15.25
CA LEU A 92 6.41 -5.70 -16.47
C LEU A 92 5.65 -4.95 -17.56
N THR A 93 6.06 -5.08 -18.82
CA THR A 93 5.13 -4.82 -19.94
C THR A 93 4.06 -5.91 -20.00
N ARG A 94 3.05 -5.72 -20.85
CA ARG A 94 2.01 -6.73 -21.08
C ARG A 94 2.62 -8.05 -21.57
N GLU A 95 3.53 -7.98 -22.53
CA GLU A 95 4.22 -9.15 -23.08
C GLU A 95 5.04 -9.88 -22.02
N GLU A 96 5.77 -9.13 -21.18
CA GLU A 96 6.56 -9.69 -20.08
C GLU A 96 5.66 -10.31 -19.00
N ALA A 97 4.51 -9.72 -18.71
CA ALA A 97 3.51 -10.27 -17.79
C ALA A 97 2.96 -11.60 -18.29
N VAL A 98 2.61 -11.69 -19.58
CA VAL A 98 2.12 -12.94 -20.20
C VAL A 98 3.18 -14.02 -20.18
N ALA A 99 4.42 -13.70 -20.55
CA ALA A 99 5.53 -14.63 -20.50
C ALA A 99 5.75 -15.14 -19.07
N PHE A 100 5.77 -14.24 -18.08
CA PHE A 100 5.95 -14.61 -16.67
C PHE A 100 4.86 -15.54 -16.14
N VAL A 101 3.59 -15.25 -16.42
CA VAL A 101 2.47 -16.11 -16.01
C VAL A 101 2.61 -17.47 -16.66
N ARG A 102 2.80 -17.51 -17.98
CA ARG A 102 2.90 -18.76 -18.75
C ARG A 102 4.05 -19.64 -18.27
N GLU A 103 5.24 -19.07 -18.06
CA GLU A 103 6.42 -19.78 -17.57
C GLU A 103 6.20 -20.38 -16.17
N THR A 104 5.46 -19.68 -15.31
CA THR A 104 5.26 -20.11 -13.92
C THR A 104 4.19 -21.18 -13.77
N VAL A 105 3.06 -21.05 -14.50
CA VAL A 105 1.85 -21.85 -14.25
C VAL A 105 1.60 -22.97 -15.26
N ALA A 106 2.49 -23.14 -16.25
CA ALA A 106 2.29 -23.96 -17.46
C ALA A 106 1.67 -25.34 -17.23
N GLU A 107 2.05 -26.03 -16.15
CA GLU A 107 1.61 -27.40 -15.89
C GLU A 107 0.21 -27.49 -15.26
N HIS A 108 -0.20 -26.49 -14.49
CA HIS A 108 -1.42 -26.50 -13.67
C HIS A 108 -2.06 -25.12 -13.51
N PRO A 109 -2.50 -24.44 -14.58
CA PRO A 109 -3.03 -23.08 -14.51
C PRO A 109 -4.27 -22.92 -13.61
N GLU A 110 -5.03 -23.99 -13.41
CA GLU A 110 -6.19 -24.04 -12.51
C GLU A 110 -5.84 -23.90 -11.03
N ALA A 111 -4.60 -24.23 -10.65
CA ALA A 111 -4.14 -24.17 -9.26
C ALA A 111 -3.69 -22.76 -8.83
N TRP A 112 -3.77 -21.77 -9.73
CA TRP A 112 -3.22 -20.43 -9.51
C TRP A 112 -4.26 -19.32 -9.74
N ALA A 113 -4.24 -18.35 -8.83
CA ALA A 113 -4.82 -17.04 -9.05
C ALA A 113 -3.74 -16.06 -9.56
N VAL A 114 -4.12 -15.23 -10.52
CA VAL A 114 -3.29 -14.17 -11.09
C VAL A 114 -3.87 -12.84 -10.65
N HIS A 115 -3.07 -12.10 -9.89
CA HIS A 115 -3.37 -10.73 -9.50
C HIS A 115 -2.56 -9.83 -10.42
N VAL A 116 -3.25 -9.06 -11.25
CA VAL A 116 -2.65 -8.03 -12.10
C VAL A 116 -3.04 -6.68 -11.52
N SER A 117 -2.07 -5.79 -11.37
CA SER A 117 -2.31 -4.47 -10.80
C SER A 117 -1.44 -3.42 -11.50
N GLU A 118 -1.87 -2.18 -11.43
CA GLU A 118 -1.03 -1.04 -11.80
C GLU A 118 0.30 -1.07 -11.03
N THR A 119 1.36 -0.61 -11.67
CA THR A 119 2.58 -0.23 -10.96
C THR A 119 3.14 1.02 -11.60
N GLU A 120 3.49 1.98 -10.76
CA GLU A 120 4.05 3.26 -11.18
C GLU A 120 5.37 3.51 -10.46
N ASP A 121 6.15 4.46 -10.97
CA ASP A 121 7.36 4.90 -10.27
C ASP A 121 6.97 5.74 -9.06
N GLU A 122 7.33 5.21 -7.89
CA GLU A 122 7.10 5.84 -6.61
C GLU A 122 8.09 6.98 -6.39
N VAL A 123 7.57 8.18 -6.16
CA VAL A 123 8.35 9.34 -5.77
C VAL A 123 8.45 9.40 -4.25
N TYR A 124 7.31 9.19 -3.56
CA TYR A 124 7.24 9.11 -2.10
C TYR A 124 6.36 7.95 -1.65
N GLY A 125 6.71 7.37 -0.50
CA GLY A 125 5.92 6.35 0.19
C GLY A 125 5.81 6.69 1.66
N GLY A 126 4.64 6.46 2.24
CA GLY A 126 4.41 6.88 3.61
C GLY A 126 3.13 6.38 4.25
N ASN A 127 2.93 6.85 5.48
CA ASN A 127 1.74 6.58 6.28
C ASN A 127 1.14 7.86 6.83
N ILE A 128 -0.17 7.83 7.05
CA ILE A 128 -0.95 8.85 7.76
C ILE A 128 -1.56 8.19 8.99
N ASP A 129 -1.23 8.70 10.18
CA ASP A 129 -1.91 8.34 11.43
C ASP A 129 -2.89 9.46 11.78
N VAL A 130 -4.19 9.20 11.59
CA VAL A 130 -5.28 10.10 12.01
C VAL A 130 -5.87 9.59 13.32
N ARG A 131 -5.67 10.36 14.38
CA ARG A 131 -6.16 10.06 15.72
C ARG A 131 -7.67 10.28 15.84
N LYS A 132 -8.27 9.68 16.87
CA LYS A 132 -9.70 9.85 17.21
C LYS A 132 -10.12 11.31 17.44
N ASP A 133 -9.20 12.17 17.82
CA ASP A 133 -9.42 13.61 18.00
C ASP A 133 -9.20 14.42 16.72
N GLY A 134 -9.09 13.75 15.56
CA GLY A 134 -8.93 14.36 14.24
C GLY A 134 -7.50 14.79 13.91
N ARG A 135 -6.55 14.70 14.86
CA ARG A 135 -5.16 15.10 14.62
C ARG A 135 -4.44 14.09 13.74
N ALA A 136 -3.77 14.61 12.71
CA ALA A 136 -3.02 13.80 11.75
C ALA A 136 -1.50 13.96 11.92
N ILE A 137 -0.78 12.86 11.69
CA ILE A 137 0.67 12.80 11.50
C ILE A 137 0.92 12.10 10.17
N VAL A 138 1.78 12.69 9.33
CA VAL A 138 2.21 12.14 8.04
C VAL A 138 3.71 11.86 8.12
N GLU A 139 4.11 10.66 7.74
CA GLU A 139 5.50 10.20 7.75
C GLU A 139 5.83 9.57 6.39
N MET A 140 6.88 10.04 5.71
CA MET A 140 7.26 9.62 4.35
C MET A 140 8.77 9.44 4.17
N THR A 141 9.14 8.67 3.15
CA THR A 141 10.50 8.58 2.60
C THR A 141 10.53 8.92 1.12
N ILE A 142 11.68 9.39 0.65
CA ILE A 142 11.94 9.63 -0.77
C ILE A 142 12.36 8.29 -1.43
N HIS A 143 11.74 7.94 -2.56
CA HIS A 143 12.09 6.77 -3.39
C HIS A 143 12.05 5.39 -2.69
N GLY A 144 10.99 5.08 -1.95
CA GLY A 144 10.70 3.69 -1.59
C GLY A 144 9.76 3.50 -0.40
N GLN A 145 8.74 2.67 -0.62
CA GLN A 145 7.72 2.29 0.36
C GLN A 145 8.23 1.36 1.46
N GLY A 146 8.99 0.34 1.07
CA GLY A 146 9.11 -0.91 1.85
C GLY A 146 9.78 -0.73 3.22
N GLY A 147 10.49 0.38 3.42
CA GLY A 147 11.11 0.74 4.67
C GLY A 147 10.11 1.29 5.69
N VAL A 148 9.30 2.28 5.31
CA VAL A 148 8.46 3.05 6.26
C VAL A 148 7.25 2.25 6.70
N SER A 149 6.53 1.63 5.76
CA SER A 149 5.39 0.76 6.06
C SER A 149 5.77 -0.47 6.87
N ALA A 150 7.05 -0.89 6.80
CA ALA A 150 7.59 -1.97 7.62
C ALA A 150 8.30 -1.49 8.90
N MET A 151 8.32 -0.17 9.18
CA MET A 151 9.08 0.46 10.28
C MET A 151 10.57 0.08 10.31
N LYS A 152 11.16 -0.18 9.14
CA LYS A 152 12.57 -0.58 8.96
C LYS A 152 13.49 0.60 8.66
N VAL A 153 12.91 1.75 8.32
CA VAL A 153 13.65 2.99 8.08
C VAL A 153 12.98 4.10 8.87
N ASP A 154 13.80 5.03 9.35
CA ASP A 154 13.28 6.26 9.94
C ASP A 154 12.70 7.14 8.82
N PRO A 155 11.52 7.75 9.03
CA PRO A 155 10.94 8.62 8.03
C PRO A 155 11.81 9.86 7.85
N GLU A 156 12.13 10.17 6.59
CA GLU A 156 12.91 11.35 6.21
C GLU A 156 12.06 12.62 6.34
N ILE A 157 10.77 12.51 6.05
CA ILE A 157 9.82 13.61 6.04
C ILE A 157 8.74 13.32 7.07
N ARG A 158 8.46 14.33 7.90
CA ARG A 158 7.41 14.29 8.91
C ARG A 158 6.63 15.60 8.92
N ALA A 159 5.30 15.49 8.86
CA ALA A 159 4.40 16.59 9.16
C ALA A 159 3.39 16.18 10.23
N TRP A 160 3.01 17.13 11.08
CA TRP A 160 2.04 16.90 12.15
C TRP A 160 1.26 18.15 12.47
N GLN A 161 0.03 17.98 12.93
CA GLN A 161 -0.76 19.09 13.45
C GLN A 161 -0.32 19.45 14.87
N ASP A 162 -0.05 20.74 15.09
CA ASP A 162 0.24 21.28 16.39
C ASP A 162 -0.94 21.05 17.36
N PRO A 163 -0.70 20.46 18.55
CA PRO A 163 -1.78 20.11 19.47
C PRO A 163 -2.65 21.27 19.97
N LEU A 164 -2.13 22.51 19.95
CA LEU A 164 -2.81 23.68 20.49
C LEU A 164 -3.52 24.49 19.41
N THR A 165 -2.88 24.61 18.25
CA THR A 165 -3.32 25.50 17.16
C THR A 165 -3.95 24.76 15.99
N GLY A 166 -3.74 23.44 15.87
CA GLY A 166 -4.17 22.64 14.72
C GLY A 166 -3.40 22.93 13.43
N LEU A 167 -2.40 23.81 13.47
CA LEU A 167 -1.59 24.18 12.33
C LEU A 167 -0.57 23.09 11.99
N TRP A 168 -0.34 22.86 10.70
CA TRP A 168 0.68 21.93 10.24
C TRP A 168 2.09 22.43 10.55
N LYS A 169 2.89 21.55 11.15
CA LYS A 169 4.33 21.66 11.34
C LYS A 169 5.03 20.61 10.51
N TYR A 170 6.27 20.89 10.12
CA TYR A 170 7.08 20.06 9.24
C TYR A 170 8.48 19.94 9.83
N ASN A 171 9.13 18.80 9.64
CA ASN A 171 10.54 18.63 10.01
C ASN A 171 11.51 19.26 9.00
N LEU A 172 11.01 19.64 7.82
CA LEU A 172 11.77 20.21 6.69
C LEU A 172 11.04 21.44 6.13
N GLU A 173 11.81 22.44 5.69
CA GLU A 173 11.33 23.68 5.09
C GLU A 173 11.39 23.62 3.56
N ASP A 174 10.62 22.70 2.96
CA ASP A 174 10.55 22.49 1.51
C ASP A 174 9.12 22.72 1.00
N SER A 175 8.94 23.64 0.04
CA SER A 175 7.62 24.00 -0.49
C SER A 175 6.97 22.90 -1.33
N GLN A 176 7.76 22.11 -2.04
CA GLN A 176 7.25 20.99 -2.84
C GLN A 176 6.77 19.87 -1.91
N VAL A 177 7.55 19.52 -0.89
CA VAL A 177 7.16 18.52 0.11
C VAL A 177 5.89 18.96 0.85
N ARG A 178 5.77 20.24 1.19
CA ARG A 178 4.54 20.79 1.79
C ARG A 178 3.33 20.60 0.89
N GLN A 179 3.47 20.90 -0.40
CA GLN A 179 2.38 20.73 -1.36
C GLN A 179 1.96 19.26 -1.44
N VAL A 180 2.92 18.34 -1.55
CA VAL A 180 2.66 16.89 -1.56
C VAL A 180 1.89 16.45 -0.33
N ILE A 181 2.28 16.91 0.87
CA ILE A 181 1.58 16.57 2.12
C ILE A 181 0.15 17.12 2.11
N GLN A 182 -0.08 18.34 1.62
CA GLN A 182 -1.42 18.88 1.50
C GLN A 182 -2.27 18.06 0.51
N ASP A 183 -1.72 17.68 -0.64
CA ASP A 183 -2.43 16.88 -1.65
C ASP A 183 -2.82 15.49 -1.09
N VAL A 184 -1.90 14.84 -0.38
CA VAL A 184 -2.15 13.58 0.33
C VAL A 184 -3.28 13.74 1.36
N MET A 185 -3.22 14.78 2.19
CA MET A 185 -4.24 15.01 3.22
C MET A 185 -5.61 15.38 2.63
N HIS A 186 -5.66 16.09 1.51
CA HIS A 186 -6.92 16.39 0.82
C HIS A 186 -7.59 15.14 0.25
N ALA A 187 -6.81 14.10 -0.07
CA ALA A 187 -7.35 12.83 -0.54
C ALA A 187 -7.91 11.95 0.61
N VAL A 188 -7.57 12.24 1.88
CA VAL A 188 -8.14 11.53 3.03
C VAL A 188 -9.62 11.95 3.23
N PRO A 189 -10.55 11.01 3.46
CA PRO A 189 -11.95 11.34 3.69
C PRO A 189 -12.08 12.24 4.93
N HIS A 190 -12.84 13.33 4.78
CA HIS A 190 -13.01 14.31 5.85
C HIS A 190 -14.39 14.95 5.82
N GLU A 191 -14.92 15.27 7.00
CA GLU A 191 -16.09 16.12 7.16
C GLU A 191 -15.65 17.48 7.71
N LYS A 192 -15.84 18.55 6.91
CA LYS A 192 -15.40 19.92 7.20
C LYS A 192 -13.88 20.04 7.41
N ARG A 193 -13.39 19.65 8.59
CA ARG A 193 -11.98 19.75 9.03
C ARG A 193 -11.50 18.54 9.85
N GLU A 194 -12.35 17.53 10.02
CA GLU A 194 -11.99 16.32 10.76
C GLU A 194 -11.79 15.19 9.77
N TYR A 195 -10.56 14.68 9.73
CA TYR A 195 -10.20 13.52 8.93
C TYR A 195 -10.76 12.25 9.58
N LEU A 196 -11.19 11.30 8.76
CA LEU A 196 -11.63 10.00 9.24
C LEU A 196 -10.48 9.30 9.99
N PRO A 197 -10.67 8.90 11.27
CA PRO A 197 -9.62 8.25 12.04
C PRO A 197 -9.17 6.92 11.44
N GLY A 198 -7.88 6.65 11.52
CA GLY A 198 -7.29 5.42 11.01
C GLY A 198 -5.83 5.58 10.60
N LEU A 199 -5.24 4.45 10.24
CA LEU A 199 -3.92 4.37 9.63
C LEU A 199 -4.10 4.18 8.13
N TYR A 200 -3.54 5.09 7.34
CA TYR A 200 -3.55 5.03 5.88
C TYR A 200 -2.14 4.78 5.38
N GLU A 201 -1.98 3.84 4.46
CA GLU A 201 -0.73 3.64 3.71
C GLU A 201 -0.90 4.20 2.29
N PHE A 202 0.06 4.99 1.82
CA PHE A 202 -0.05 5.64 0.51
C PHE A 202 1.29 5.71 -0.23
N HIS A 203 1.17 5.89 -1.55
CA HIS A 203 2.22 6.31 -2.46
C HIS A 203 1.87 7.64 -3.10
N VAL A 204 2.91 8.38 -3.43
CA VAL A 204 2.87 9.49 -4.36
C VAL A 204 3.68 9.06 -5.58
N VAL A 205 3.01 8.96 -6.71
CA VAL A 205 3.58 8.44 -7.96
C VAL A 205 3.60 9.51 -9.03
N GLN A 206 4.43 9.31 -10.04
CA GLN A 206 4.43 10.15 -11.23
C GLN A 206 4.19 9.24 -12.45
N PRO A 207 2.94 9.13 -12.95
CA PRO A 207 2.59 8.17 -14.00
C PRO A 207 3.28 8.45 -15.35
N GLU A 208 3.60 9.71 -15.61
CA GLU A 208 4.34 10.15 -16.79
C GLU A 208 5.53 11.02 -16.35
N ALA A 209 6.66 10.95 -17.05
CA ALA A 209 7.93 11.58 -16.65
C ALA A 209 7.82 13.09 -16.34
N ASP A 210 6.88 13.78 -16.99
CA ASP A 210 6.58 15.21 -16.78
C ASP A 210 5.13 15.46 -16.33
N GLY A 211 4.43 14.41 -15.90
CA GLY A 211 3.04 14.47 -15.43
C GLY A 211 2.93 14.97 -13.98
N PRO A 212 1.70 15.32 -13.53
CA PRO A 212 1.45 15.67 -12.14
C PRO A 212 1.70 14.47 -11.22
N LEU A 213 2.02 14.75 -9.97
CA LEU A 213 2.07 13.73 -8.92
C LEU A 213 0.64 13.29 -8.58
N GLU A 214 0.46 11.98 -8.41
CA GLU A 214 -0.80 11.37 -8.02
C GLU A 214 -0.66 10.63 -6.70
N VAL A 215 -1.68 10.75 -5.85
CA VAL A 215 -1.77 10.01 -4.59
C VAL A 215 -2.50 8.70 -4.84
N LYS A 216 -1.92 7.59 -4.36
CA LYS A 216 -2.51 6.25 -4.43
C LYS A 216 -2.45 5.61 -3.05
N PHE A 217 -3.60 5.32 -2.45
CA PHE A 217 -3.70 4.57 -1.21
C PHE A 217 -3.58 3.06 -1.47
N ILE A 218 -2.94 2.37 -0.53
CA ILE A 218 -2.57 0.95 -0.65
C ILE A 218 -3.24 0.10 0.42
N ASP A 219 -3.42 0.68 1.60
CA ASP A 219 -4.10 0.06 2.72
C ASP A 219 -4.77 1.12 3.61
N TYR A 220 -5.83 0.70 4.31
CA TYR A 220 -6.48 1.49 5.33
C TYR A 220 -6.91 0.60 6.50
N HIS A 221 -6.60 1.05 7.70
CA HIS A 221 -6.97 0.38 8.93
C HIS A 221 -7.74 1.35 9.85
N PRO A 222 -9.06 1.12 10.04
CA PRO A 222 -9.84 1.98 10.93
C PRO A 222 -9.39 1.79 12.38
N ILE A 223 -9.18 2.90 13.09
CA ILE A 223 -9.02 2.90 14.54
C ILE A 223 -10.42 2.77 15.14
N LYS A 224 -10.75 1.60 15.71
CA LYS A 224 -12.07 1.36 16.33
C LYS A 224 -12.31 2.38 17.46
N THR A 225 -13.46 3.05 17.40
CA THR A 225 -14.00 3.91 18.46
C THR A 225 -14.15 3.14 19.77
#